data_AF-A0A2V5T126-F1
#
_entry.id   AF-A0A2V5T126-F1
#
_cell.length_a   1.000
_cell.length_b   1.000
_cell.length_c   1.000
_cell.angle_alpha   90.00
_cell.angle_beta   90.00
_cell.angle_gamma   90.00
#
_symmetry.space_group_name_H-M   'P 1'
#
loop_
_entity.id
_entity.type
_entity.pdbx_description
1 polymer ?
#
loop_
_entity_poly.entity_id
_entity_poly.type
_entity_poly.pdbx_seq_one_letter_code
_entity_poly.pdbx_strand_id
1 'polypeptide(L)'
;MLITSASAWPACEFGEQAYDRVLSMADEDGKAWLDAHQDRAEDLIYFFYALALLSVVAIALPIKWPKSSTPLVIAVILFGAVTLGIGGYIAYAGGKIRHREFRNVPPPPKKPEHEH
;
A
#
# COMPACT_ATOMS: atom_id res chain seq x y z
N MET A 1 5.36 -13.94 1.19
CA MET A 1 4.96 -12.78 0.37
C MET A 1 3.53 -12.90 -0.15
N LEU A 2 3.09 -14.05 -0.70
CA LEU A 2 1.73 -14.20 -1.25
C LEU A 2 0.59 -13.68 -0.33
N ILE A 3 0.51 -14.17 0.91
CA ILE A 3 -0.58 -13.81 1.83
C ILE A 3 -0.56 -12.30 2.13
N THR A 4 0.62 -11.75 2.44
CA THR A 4 0.80 -10.33 2.78
C THR A 4 0.55 -9.40 1.59
N SER A 5 0.87 -9.82 0.37
CA SER A 5 0.59 -9.03 -0.82
C SER A 5 -0.87 -9.13 -1.25
N ALA A 6 -1.50 -10.30 -1.08
CA ALA A 6 -2.92 -10.49 -1.37
C ALA A 6 -3.82 -9.71 -0.39
N SER A 7 -3.38 -9.52 0.86
CA SER A 7 -4.11 -8.70 1.84
C SER A 7 -4.14 -7.20 1.50
N ALA A 8 -3.41 -6.73 0.48
CA ALA A 8 -3.51 -5.35 0.02
C ALA A 8 -4.90 -5.00 -0.51
N TRP A 9 -5.59 -5.94 -1.18
CA TRP A 9 -6.95 -5.72 -1.65
C TRP A 9 -7.94 -5.41 -0.52
N PRO A 10 -8.14 -6.28 0.50
CA PRO A 10 -9.06 -5.96 1.58
C PRO A 10 -8.63 -4.72 2.36
N ALA A 11 -7.33 -4.44 2.49
CA ALA A 11 -6.86 -3.21 3.13
C ALA A 11 -7.29 -1.94 2.37
N CYS A 12 -7.26 -1.98 1.04
CA CYS A 12 -7.72 -0.86 0.20
C CYS A 12 -9.25 -0.75 0.21
N GLU A 13 -9.95 -1.86 -0.01
CA GLU A 13 -11.41 -1.93 -0.05
C GLU A 13 -12.05 -1.41 1.25
N PHE A 14 -11.62 -1.94 2.40
CA PHE A 14 -12.15 -1.48 3.69
C PHE A 14 -11.63 -0.09 4.08
N GLY A 15 -10.50 0.34 3.53
CA GLY A 15 -9.98 1.69 3.68
C GLY A 15 -10.88 2.71 2.99
N GLU A 16 -11.25 2.46 1.74
CA GLU A 16 -12.16 3.27 0.94
C GLU A 16 -13.55 3.38 1.60
N GLN A 17 -14.11 2.25 2.04
CA GLN A 17 -15.39 2.24 2.77
C GLN A 17 -15.35 3.02 4.11
N ALA A 18 -14.17 3.14 4.73
CA ALA A 18 -13.99 3.87 5.97
C ALA A 18 -13.62 5.34 5.76
N TYR A 19 -13.36 5.78 4.52
CA TYR A 19 -12.79 7.08 4.23
C TYR A 19 -13.61 8.23 4.83
N ASP A 20 -14.90 8.34 4.52
CA ASP A 20 -15.77 9.42 5.03
C ASP A 20 -15.84 9.46 6.55
N ARG A 21 -15.86 8.27 7.17
CA ARG A 21 -15.84 8.15 8.63
C ARG A 21 -14.55 8.71 9.20
N VAL A 22 -13.39 8.37 8.62
CA VAL A 22 -12.10 8.89 9.07
C VAL A 22 -11.99 10.39 8.79
N LEU A 23 -12.47 10.84 7.63
CA LEU A 23 -12.50 12.24 7.20
C LEU A 23 -13.27 13.12 8.20
N SER A 24 -14.46 12.67 8.64
CA SER A 24 -15.27 13.40 9.63
C SER A 24 -14.63 13.51 11.02
N MET A 25 -13.68 12.63 11.35
CA MET A 25 -12.94 12.65 12.62
C MET A 25 -11.59 13.38 12.51
N ALA A 26 -11.13 13.71 11.30
CA ALA A 26 -9.84 14.32 11.05
C ALA A 26 -9.92 15.85 11.13
N ASP A 27 -8.86 16.48 11.64
CA ASP A 27 -8.67 17.92 11.54
C ASP A 27 -8.22 18.31 10.12
N GLU A 28 -8.14 19.61 9.82
CA GLU A 28 -7.87 20.12 8.47
C GLU A 28 -6.56 19.60 7.85
N ASP A 29 -5.49 19.49 8.64
CA ASP A 29 -4.23 18.91 8.18
C ASP A 29 -4.34 17.39 8.03
N GLY A 30 -5.06 16.73 8.93
CA GLY A 30 -5.31 15.29 8.92
C GLY A 30 -6.10 14.85 7.68
N LYS A 31 -7.03 15.67 7.19
CA LYS A 31 -7.73 15.44 5.91
C LYS A 31 -6.75 15.41 4.74
N ALA A 32 -5.83 16.38 4.65
CA ALA A 32 -4.80 16.37 3.60
C ALA A 32 -3.86 15.16 3.68
N TRP A 33 -3.58 14.66 4.88
CA TRP A 33 -2.83 13.41 5.07
C TRP A 33 -3.64 12.16 4.73
N LEU A 34 -4.96 12.18 4.92
CA LEU A 34 -5.87 11.10 4.54
C LEU A 34 -5.92 10.96 3.02
N ASP A 35 -6.11 12.08 2.30
CA ASP A 35 -6.11 12.10 0.83
C ASP A 35 -4.79 11.55 0.28
N ALA A 36 -3.66 12.04 0.81
CA ALA A 36 -2.35 11.57 0.40
C ALA A 36 -2.11 10.09 0.76
N HIS A 37 -2.73 9.56 1.82
CA HIS A 37 -2.65 8.15 2.16
C HIS A 37 -3.44 7.29 1.17
N GLN A 38 -4.67 7.70 0.85
CA GLN A 38 -5.52 7.05 -0.13
C GLN A 38 -4.89 7.06 -1.53
N ASP A 39 -4.47 8.23 -2.03
CA ASP A 39 -3.82 8.39 -3.33
C ASP A 39 -2.64 7.41 -3.49
N ARG A 40 -1.77 7.35 -2.47
CA ARG A 40 -0.61 6.45 -2.50
C ARG A 40 -1.02 4.99 -2.45
N ALA A 41 -2.09 4.65 -1.72
CA ALA A 41 -2.58 3.28 -1.66
C ALA A 41 -3.13 2.84 -3.02
N GLU A 42 -3.98 3.66 -3.65
CA GLU A 42 -4.56 3.40 -4.97
C GLU A 42 -3.50 3.33 -6.07
N ASP A 43 -2.59 4.30 -6.13
CA ASP A 43 -1.53 4.35 -7.16
C ASP A 43 -0.58 3.15 -7.08
N LEU A 44 -0.26 2.70 -5.87
CA LEU A 44 0.79 1.71 -5.62
C LEU A 44 0.26 0.30 -5.37
N ILE A 45 -1.05 0.08 -5.30
CA ILE A 45 -1.65 -1.24 -5.03
C ILE A 45 -1.20 -2.31 -6.05
N TYR A 46 -0.98 -1.90 -7.30
CA TYR A 46 -0.56 -2.80 -8.39
C TYR A 46 0.78 -3.50 -8.12
N PHE A 47 1.68 -2.89 -7.33
CA PHE A 47 2.93 -3.53 -6.92
C PHE A 47 2.68 -4.75 -6.04
N PHE A 48 1.68 -4.68 -5.17
CA PHE A 48 1.27 -5.81 -4.33
C PHE A 48 0.61 -6.91 -5.17
N TYR A 49 -0.23 -6.57 -6.15
CA TYR A 49 -0.81 -7.54 -7.08
C TYR A 49 0.26 -8.24 -7.93
N ALA A 50 1.24 -7.48 -8.43
CA ALA A 50 2.38 -8.04 -9.15
C ALA A 50 3.19 -9.00 -8.27
N LEU A 51 3.43 -8.67 -6.99
CA LEU A 51 4.12 -9.55 -6.05
C LEU A 51 3.29 -10.80 -5.71
N ALA A 52 1.96 -10.67 -5.59
CA ALA A 52 1.07 -11.79 -5.37
C ALA A 52 1.15 -12.77 -6.56
N LEU A 53 1.05 -12.26 -7.79
CA LEU A 53 1.18 -13.05 -9.00
C LEU A 53 2.56 -13.71 -9.10
N LEU A 54 3.64 -12.95 -8.88
CA LEU A 54 5.01 -13.49 -8.88
C LEU A 54 5.18 -14.59 -7.83
N SER A 55 4.56 -14.43 -6.65
CA SER A 55 4.59 -15.44 -5.60
C SER A 55 3.85 -16.72 -6.01
N VAL A 56 2.70 -16.62 -6.68
CA VAL A 56 1.98 -17.79 -7.24
C VAL A 56 2.85 -18.49 -8.29
N VAL A 57 3.47 -17.73 -9.20
CA VAL A 57 4.40 -18.28 -10.21
C VAL A 57 5.59 -18.98 -9.56
N ALA A 58 6.17 -18.39 -8.52
CA ALA A 58 7.28 -18.97 -7.78
C ALA A 58 6.94 -20.28 -7.06
N ILE A 59 5.66 -20.50 -6.72
CA ILE A 59 5.17 -21.76 -6.15
C ILE A 59 4.90 -22.78 -7.26
N ALA A 60 4.22 -22.38 -8.34
CA ALA A 60 3.74 -23.30 -9.36
C ALA A 60 4.84 -23.72 -10.36
N LEU A 61 5.72 -22.81 -10.79
CA LEU A 61 6.68 -23.07 -11.86
C LEU A 61 7.76 -24.12 -11.50
N PRO A 62 8.31 -24.13 -10.26
CA PRO A 62 9.30 -25.14 -9.88
C PRO A 62 8.79 -26.58 -9.85
N ILE A 63 7.46 -26.79 -9.78
CA ILE A 63 6.85 -28.13 -9.81
C ILE A 63 7.22 -28.86 -11.11
N LYS A 64 7.21 -28.15 -12.24
CA LYS A 64 7.56 -28.70 -13.56
C LYS A 64 9.02 -28.44 -13.94
N TRP A 65 9.59 -27.33 -13.47
CA TRP A 65 10.96 -26.94 -13.79
C TRP A 65 11.76 -26.56 -12.53
N PRO A 66 12.32 -27.55 -11.81
CA PRO A 66 12.96 -27.32 -10.51
C PRO A 66 14.11 -26.30 -10.54
N LYS A 67 14.83 -26.21 -11.68
CA LYS A 67 15.93 -25.24 -11.87
C LYS A 67 15.47 -23.77 -11.82
N SER A 68 14.18 -23.50 -11.98
CA SER A 68 13.62 -22.14 -11.88
C SER A 68 13.45 -21.64 -10.43
N SER A 69 13.55 -22.52 -9.43
CA SER A 69 13.26 -22.19 -8.03
C SER A 69 14.10 -21.04 -7.48
N THR A 70 15.43 -21.18 -7.51
CA THR A 70 16.35 -20.20 -6.92
C THR A 70 16.19 -18.78 -7.49
N PRO A 71 16.21 -18.55 -8.83
CA PRO A 71 16.03 -17.20 -9.36
C PRO A 71 14.64 -16.62 -9.04
N LEU A 72 13.58 -17.43 -9.01
CA LEU A 72 12.24 -16.97 -8.64
C LEU A 72 12.15 -16.55 -7.17
N VAL A 73 12.74 -17.33 -6.26
CA VAL A 73 12.78 -16.99 -4.83
C VAL A 73 13.55 -15.68 -4.61
N ILE A 74 14.70 -15.50 -5.27
CA ILE A 74 15.46 -14.25 -5.20
C ILE A 74 14.62 -13.08 -5.70
N ALA A 75 13.94 -13.23 -6.84
CA ALA A 75 13.06 -12.20 -7.39
C ALA A 75 11.92 -11.84 -6.42
N VAL A 76 11.26 -12.83 -5.81
CA VAL A 76 10.19 -12.61 -4.82
C VAL A 76 10.71 -11.88 -3.58
N ILE A 77 11.91 -12.20 -3.09
CA ILE A 77 12.49 -11.54 -1.91
C ILE A 77 12.83 -10.09 -2.22
N LEU A 78 13.53 -9.83 -3.33
CA LEU A 78 13.90 -8.47 -3.72
C LEU A 78 12.66 -7.61 -3.98
N PHE A 79 11.67 -8.16 -4.68
CA PHE A 79 10.43 -7.43 -4.93
C PHE A 79 9.59 -7.25 -3.66
N GLY A 80 9.61 -8.22 -2.75
CA GLY A 80 9.05 -8.11 -1.41
C GLY A 80 9.64 -6.95 -0.63
N ALA A 81 10.95 -6.75 -0.66
CA ALA A 81 11.61 -5.62 -0.01
C ALA A 81 11.15 -4.26 -0.59
N VAL A 82 10.94 -4.18 -1.91
CA VAL A 82 10.37 -2.98 -2.55
C VAL A 82 8.95 -2.72 -2.06
N THR A 83 8.07 -3.75 -2.05
CA THR A 83 6.69 -3.59 -1.55
C THR A 83 6.62 -3.24 -0.07
N LEU A 84 7.59 -3.68 0.74
CA LEU A 84 7.69 -3.28 2.14
C LEU A 84 8.00 -1.78 2.26
N GLY A 85 8.92 -1.26 1.45
CA GLY A 85 9.20 0.18 1.36
C GLY A 85 7.99 1.00 0.92
N ILE A 86 7.26 0.52 -0.09
CA ILE A 86 5.99 1.11 -0.55
C ILE A 86 4.96 1.14 0.58
N GLY A 87 4.77 0.02 1.28
CA GLY A 87 3.87 -0.06 2.43
C GLY A 87 4.25 0.95 3.53
N GLY A 88 5.54 1.09 3.81
CA GLY A 88 6.06 2.12 4.72
C GLY A 88 5.75 3.55 4.25
N TYR A 89 5.88 3.83 2.95
CA TYR A 89 5.57 5.14 2.37
C TYR A 89 4.07 5.49 2.43
N ILE A 90 3.19 4.51 2.22
CA ILE A 90 1.73 4.63 2.38
C ILE A 90 1.40 4.87 3.87
N ALA A 91 1.95 4.04 4.76
CA ALA A 91 1.73 4.12 6.21
C ALA A 91 2.29 5.41 6.82
N TYR A 92 3.33 6.00 6.23
CA TYR A 92 3.88 7.28 6.66
C TYR A 92 2.83 8.40 6.58
N ALA A 93 2.03 8.45 5.52
CA ALA A 93 0.89 9.37 5.45
C ALA A 93 -0.20 8.96 6.45
N GLY A 94 -0.52 7.67 6.51
CA GLY A 94 -1.55 7.11 7.40
C GLY A 94 -1.35 7.48 8.87
N GLY A 95 -0.10 7.41 9.37
CA GLY A 95 0.23 7.79 10.74
C GLY A 95 -0.12 9.25 11.05
N LYS A 96 -0.05 10.17 10.08
CA LYS A 96 -0.27 11.60 10.32
C LYS A 96 -1.74 12.02 10.26
N ILE A 97 -2.64 11.13 9.88
CA ILE A 97 -4.07 11.43 9.78
C ILE A 97 -4.61 11.86 11.14
N ARG A 98 -4.38 11.05 12.19
CA ARG A 98 -4.92 11.29 13.54
C ARG A 98 -3.87 11.46 14.64
N HIS A 99 -2.59 11.26 14.33
CA HIS A 99 -1.48 11.48 15.28
C HIS A 99 -0.75 12.78 14.94
N ARG A 100 -1.10 13.85 15.66
CA ARG A 100 -0.48 15.17 15.47
C ARG A 100 0.99 15.15 15.84
N GLU A 101 1.38 14.29 16.77
CA GLU A 101 2.75 14.00 17.19
C GLU A 101 3.65 13.49 16.05
N PHE A 102 3.10 13.01 14.95
CA PHE A 102 3.87 12.56 13.78
C PHE A 102 3.97 13.62 12.66
N ARG A 103 3.36 14.80 12.82
CA ARG A 103 3.34 15.87 11.82
C ARG A 103 4.55 16.79 11.96
N ASN A 104 5.73 16.25 11.71
CA ASN A 104 7.00 16.99 11.76
C ASN A 104 7.33 17.74 10.46
N VAL A 105 6.43 17.66 9.47
CA VAL A 105 6.54 18.30 8.15
C VAL A 105 5.19 18.93 7.80
N PRO A 106 5.17 19.98 6.94
CA PRO A 106 3.92 20.57 6.47
C PRO A 106 2.99 19.52 5.84
N PRO A 107 1.66 19.70 5.95
CA PRO A 107 0.71 18.80 5.30
C PRO A 107 0.89 18.85 3.77
N PRO A 108 0.54 17.76 3.05
CA PRO A 108 0.48 17.75 1.61
C PRO A 108 -0.43 18.88 1.11
N PRO A 109 -0.15 19.46 -0.08
CA PRO A 109 -1.06 20.41 -0.70
C PRO A 109 -2.43 19.77 -0.84
N LYS A 110 -3.47 20.46 -0.36
CA LYS A 110 -4.85 20.05 -0.64
C LYS A 110 -5.08 20.14 -2.15
N LYS A 111 -5.59 19.08 -2.76
CA LYS A 111 -6.12 19.16 -4.12
C LYS A 111 -7.34 20.09 -4.09
N PRO A 112 -7.58 20.92 -5.12
CA PRO A 112 -8.86 21.60 -5.25
C PRO A 112 -9.98 20.55 -5.21
N GLU A 113 -11.06 20.83 -4.47
CA GLU A 113 -12.18 19.89 -4.29
C GLU A 113 -12.54 19.21 -5.61
N HIS A 114 -12.32 17.89 -5.68
CA HIS A 114 -12.87 17.09 -6.75
C HIS A 114 -14.39 17.03 -6.52
N GLU A 115 -15.14 17.70 -7.40
CA GLU A 115 -16.56 17.47 -7.59
C GLU A 115 -16.79 15.96 -7.77
N HIS A 116 -17.42 15.33 -6.78
CA HIS A 116 -18.02 14.00 -6.88
C HIS A 116 -19.51 14.16 -7.18
#